data_AF-A0A453GH45-F1
#
_entry.id   AF-A0A453GH45-F1
#
_cell.length_a   1.000
_cell.length_b   1.000
_cell.length_c   1.000
_cell.angle_alpha   90.00
_cell.angle_beta   90.00
_cell.angle_gamma   90.00
#
_symmetry.space_group_name_H-M   'P 1'
#
loop_
_entity.id
_entity.type
_entity.pdbx_description
1 polymer ?
#
loop_
_entity_poly.entity_id
_entity_poly.type
_entity_poly.pdbx_seq_one_letter_code
_entity_poly.pdbx_strand_id
1 'polypeptide(L)'
;MPKMLSDGAVEYEDGTPATEAQMGKDVVSFLSWAAEPEMEERKLMGVKWIFLLSLALMQAAYYRRMKWSVYKSRKLVLDVVN
;
A
#
# COMPACT_ATOMS: atom_id res chain seq x y z
N MET A 1 -32.20 10.80 8.82
CA MET A 1 -32.16 10.75 10.29
C MET A 1 -31.99 12.17 10.82
N PRO A 2 -32.56 12.53 11.97
CA PRO A 2 -32.23 13.80 12.63
C PRO A 2 -30.74 13.83 13.01
N LYS A 3 -30.22 15.02 13.34
CA LYS A 3 -28.83 15.18 13.78
C LYS A 3 -28.65 14.49 15.13
N MET A 4 -27.88 13.39 15.14
CA MET A 4 -27.70 12.54 16.31
C MET A 4 -26.49 12.96 17.18
N LEU A 5 -25.46 13.55 16.57
CA LEU A 5 -24.28 14.02 17.29
C LEU A 5 -24.45 15.50 17.64
N SER A 6 -24.42 15.81 18.92
CA SER A 6 -24.41 17.16 19.48
C SER A 6 -23.26 17.29 20.46
N ASP A 7 -22.68 18.48 20.57
CA ASP A 7 -21.59 18.74 21.53
C ASP A 7 -21.99 18.32 22.95
N GLY A 8 -21.09 17.61 23.62
CA GLY A 8 -21.29 17.12 24.99
C GLY A 8 -22.31 15.98 25.13
N ALA A 9 -22.68 15.30 24.04
CA ALA A 9 -23.65 14.19 24.09
C ALA A 9 -23.16 12.96 24.88
N VAL A 10 -21.85 12.81 25.07
CA VAL A 10 -21.21 11.72 25.83
C VAL A 10 -20.03 12.25 26.63
N GLU A 11 -19.73 11.59 27.74
CA GLU A 11 -18.51 11.81 28.52
C GLU A 11 -17.49 10.71 28.18
N TYR A 12 -16.33 11.09 27.67
CA TYR A 12 -15.25 10.14 27.39
C TYR A 12 -14.50 9.78 28.67
N GLU A 13 -14.13 8.50 28.80
CA GLU A 13 -13.38 7.97 29.95
C GLU A 13 -11.93 8.47 30.03
N ASP A 14 -11.37 8.92 28.90
CA ASP A 14 -10.01 9.45 28.79
C ASP A 14 -9.93 10.98 29.02
N GLY A 15 -11.07 11.64 29.25
CA GLY A 15 -11.17 13.07 29.43
C GLY A 15 -11.09 13.90 28.13
N THR A 16 -11.17 13.27 26.95
CA THR A 16 -11.22 13.98 25.67
C THR A 16 -12.50 14.85 25.60
N PRO A 17 -12.44 16.09 25.10
CA PRO A 17 -13.64 16.91 24.90
C PRO A 17 -14.56 16.33 23.82
N ALA A 18 -15.80 16.01 24.20
CA ALA A 18 -16.82 15.44 23.30
C ALA A 18 -17.48 16.47 22.38
N THR A 19 -16.70 17.05 21.47
CA THR A 19 -17.24 17.86 20.37
C THR A 19 -17.83 16.96 19.28
N GLU A 20 -18.80 17.47 18.53
CA GLU A 20 -19.45 16.75 17.42
C GLU A 20 -18.43 16.21 16.41
N ALA A 21 -17.42 17.02 16.06
CA ALA A 21 -16.37 16.62 15.12
C ALA A 21 -15.50 15.49 15.68
N GLN A 22 -15.20 15.53 16.98
CA GLN A 22 -14.43 14.50 17.66
C GLN A 22 -15.20 13.17 17.69
N MET A 23 -16.45 13.19 18.14
CA MET A 23 -17.32 12.01 18.12
C MET A 23 -17.51 11.45 16.71
N GLY A 24 -17.67 12.32 15.71
CA GLY A 24 -17.76 11.91 14.31
C GLY A 24 -16.52 11.16 13.84
N LYS A 25 -15.33 11.66 14.16
CA LYS A 25 -14.05 11.00 13.84
C LYS A 25 -13.93 9.65 14.53
N ASP A 26 -14.28 9.55 15.80
CA ASP A 26 -14.11 8.34 16.59
C ASP A 26 -15.08 7.24 16.15
N VAL A 27 -16.35 7.59 15.92
CA VAL A 27 -17.36 6.65 15.38
C VAL A 27 -16.96 6.16 13.98
N VAL A 28 -16.50 7.04 13.09
CA VAL A 28 -16.05 6.63 11.76
C VAL A 28 -14.80 5.74 11.84
N SER A 29 -13.88 6.02 12.75
CA SER A 29 -12.69 5.19 12.96
C SER A 29 -13.08 3.80 13.46
N PHE A 30 -14.00 3.71 14.42
CA PHE A 30 -14.56 2.44 14.91
C PHE A 30 -15.27 1.66 13.80
N LEU A 31 -16.13 2.30 13.02
CA LEU A 31 -16.83 1.66 11.91
C LEU A 31 -15.87 1.19 10.82
N SER A 32 -14.82 1.96 10.55
CA SER A 32 -13.78 1.58 9.58
C SER A 32 -13.01 0.36 10.05
N TRP A 33 -12.67 0.28 11.34
CA TRP A 33 -12.08 -0.90 11.94
C TRP A 33 -13.03 -2.10 11.91
N ALA A 34 -14.31 -1.91 12.24
CA ALA A 34 -15.31 -2.99 12.22
C ALA A 34 -15.53 -3.53 10.79
N ALA A 35 -15.40 -2.68 9.77
CA ALA A 35 -15.46 -3.08 8.36
C ALA A 35 -14.17 -3.77 7.88
N GLU A 36 -12.99 -3.36 8.40
CA GLU A 36 -11.67 -3.86 8.00
C GLU A 36 -10.76 -4.15 9.21
N PRO A 37 -11.03 -5.19 10.01
CA PRO A 37 -10.27 -5.49 11.22
C PRO A 37 -8.83 -5.94 10.94
N GLU A 38 -8.55 -6.43 9.73
CA GLU A 38 -7.23 -6.91 9.30
C GLU A 38 -6.32 -5.81 8.74
N MET A 39 -6.75 -4.55 8.76
CA MET A 39 -6.07 -3.44 8.10
C MET A 39 -4.58 -3.34 8.47
N GLU A 40 -4.24 -3.51 9.76
CA GLU A 40 -2.86 -3.41 10.24
C GLU A 40 -1.99 -4.55 9.73
N GLU A 41 -2.45 -5.79 9.86
CA GLU A 41 -1.74 -6.97 9.36
C GLU A 41 -1.58 -6.92 7.84
N ARG A 42 -2.65 -6.56 7.12
CA ARG A 42 -2.65 -6.40 5.67
C ARG A 42 -1.64 -5.35 5.21
N LYS A 43 -1.56 -4.19 5.89
CA LYS A 43 -0.57 -3.15 5.58
C LYS A 43 0.85 -3.60 5.90
N LEU A 44 1.07 -4.27 7.03
CA LEU A 44 2.39 -4.79 7.41
C LEU A 44 2.90 -5.81 6.38
N MET A 45 2.05 -6.76 5.98
CA MET A 45 2.36 -7.75 4.95
C MET A 45 2.58 -7.10 3.59
N GLY A 46 1.76 -6.10 3.24
CA GLY A 46 1.91 -5.32 2.01
C GLY A 46 3.29 -4.69 1.88
N VAL A 47 3.76 -3.98 2.92
CA VAL A 47 5.10 -3.34 2.91
C VAL A 47 6.21 -4.38 2.78
N LYS A 48 6.14 -5.49 3.52
CA LYS A 48 7.13 -6.58 3.45
C LYS A 48 7.23 -7.15 2.04
N TRP A 49 6.11 -7.48 1.42
CA TRP A 49 6.09 -8.09 0.08
C TRP A 49 6.48 -7.12 -1.03
N ILE A 50 6.03 -5.86 -0.96
CA ILE A 50 6.45 -4.83 -1.93
C ILE A 50 7.97 -4.68 -1.91
N PHE A 51 8.57 -4.63 -0.72
CA PHE A 51 10.02 -4.54 -0.58
C PHE A 51 10.73 -5.76 -1.19
N LEU A 52 10.31 -6.97 -0.81
CA LEU A 52 10.92 -8.21 -1.31
C LEU A 52 10.76 -8.39 -2.83
N LEU A 53 9.57 -8.11 -3.37
CA LEU A 53 9.31 -8.20 -4.81
C LEU A 53 10.09 -7.16 -5.61
N SER A 54 10.32 -5.97 -5.04
CA SER A 54 11.16 -4.96 -5.68
C SER A 54 12.61 -5.43 -5.82
N LEU A 55 13.18 -6.05 -4.77
CA LEU A 55 14.51 -6.65 -4.83
C LEU A 55 14.58 -7.81 -5.81
N ALA A 56 13.57 -8.69 -5.80
CA ALA A 56 13.48 -9.80 -6.74
C ALA A 56 13.38 -9.32 -8.19
N LEU A 57 12.61 -8.26 -8.46
CA LEU A 57 12.48 -7.65 -9.77
C LEU A 57 13.81 -7.05 -10.25
N MET A 58 14.53 -6.35 -9.37
CA MET A 58 15.86 -5.82 -9.68
C MET A 58 16.84 -6.94 -10.06
N GLN A 59 16.87 -8.03 -9.28
CA GLN A 59 17.71 -9.20 -9.56
C GLN A 59 17.31 -9.88 -10.88
N ALA A 60 16.01 -10.06 -11.13
CA ALA A 60 15.51 -10.66 -12.36
C ALA A 60 15.85 -9.81 -13.60
N ALA A 61 15.72 -8.48 -13.49
CA ALA A 61 16.09 -7.55 -14.55
C ALA A 61 17.58 -7.62 -14.86
N TYR A 62 18.43 -7.63 -13.84
CA TYR A 62 19.88 -7.83 -13.99
C TYR A 62 20.19 -9.16 -14.68
N TYR A 63 19.62 -10.26 -14.18
CA TYR A 63 19.83 -11.59 -14.73
C TYR A 63 19.42 -11.68 -16.21
N ARG A 64 18.26 -11.11 -16.57
CA ARG A 64 17.80 -11.03 -17.95
C ARG A 64 18.79 -10.27 -18.83
N ARG A 65 19.27 -9.10 -18.39
CA ARG A 65 20.24 -8.30 -19.15
C ARG A 65 21.56 -9.05 -19.34
N MET A 66 22.04 -9.72 -18.30
CA MET A 66 23.25 -10.53 -18.34
C MET A 66 23.12 -11.68 -19.36
N LYS A 67 22.04 -12.48 -19.29
CA LYS A 67 21.84 -13.63 -20.20
C LYS A 67 21.65 -13.21 -21.65
N TRP A 68 20.97 -12.09 -21.90
CA TRP A 68 20.75 -11.58 -23.25
C TRP A 68 21.91 -10.76 -23.79
N SER A 69 22.93 -10.47 -22.98
CA SER A 69 24.08 -9.65 -23.38
C SER A 69 24.75 -10.19 -24.65
N VAL A 70 24.99 -11.51 -24.71
CA VAL A 70 25.65 -12.19 -25.84
C VAL A 70 24.90 -11.97 -27.15
N TYR A 71 23.57 -12.12 -27.14
CA TYR A 71 22.75 -11.95 -28.34
C TYR A 71 22.60 -10.48 -28.73
N LYS A 72 22.59 -9.57 -27.76
CA LYS A 72 22.38 -8.13 -27.99
C LYS A 72 23.65 -7.39 -28.39
N SER A 73 24.84 -7.91 -28.07
CA SER A 73 26.12 -7.30 -28.45
C SER A 73 26.77 -7.95 -29.68
N ARG A 74 26.15 -8.98 -30.28
CA ARG A 74 26.70 -9.65 -31.46
C ARG A 74 26.74 -8.72 -32.67
N LYS A 75 27.85 -8.76 -33.41
CA LYS A 75 27.96 -8.16 -34.75
C LYS A 75 27.70 -9.24 -35.79
N LEU A 76 26.80 -8.96 -36.73
CA LEU A 76 26.48 -9.87 -37.83
C LEU A 76 27.05 -9.29 -39.11
N VAL A 77 27.82 -10.11 -39.84
CA VAL A 77 28.17 -9.83 -41.23
C VAL A 77 27.12 -10.51 -42.07
N LEU A 78 26.35 -9.73 -42.83
CA LEU A 78 25.34 -10.24 -43.75
C LEU A 78 25.95 -10.21 -45.14
N ASP A 79 26.19 -11.40 -45.71
CA ASP A 79 26.68 -11.55 -47.07
C ASP A 79 25.51 -11.43 -48.03
N VAL A 80 25.10 -10.18 -48.28
CA VAL A 80 24.04 -9.85 -49.25
C VAL A 80 24.58 -8.84 -50.25
N VAL A 81 24.39 -9.15 -51.52
CA VAL A 81 24.68 -8.25 -52.64
C VAL A 81 23.36 -7.61 -53.05
N ASN A 82 23.36 -6.29 -53.21
CA ASN A 82 22.17 -5.49 -53.52
C ASN A 82 21.62 -5.75 -54.92
#